data_AF-A0A8H2W046-F1
#
_entry.id   AF-A0A8H2W046-F1
#
_cell.length_a   1.000
_cell.length_b   1.000
_cell.length_c   1.000
_cell.angle_alpha   90.00
_cell.angle_beta   90.00
_cell.angle_gamma   90.00
#
_symmetry.space_group_name_H-M   'P 1'
#
loop_
_entity.id
_entity.type
_entity.pdbx_description
1 polymer ?
#
loop_
_entity_poly.entity_id
_entity_poly.type
_entity_poly.pdbx_seq_one_letter_code
_entity_poly.pdbx_strand_id
1 'polypeptide(L)'
;MCLGMTCCTDISSPSAGFPTSFLLFAKLPAELRLQIWNYAILLTSPYIDLSWSSKNRFISDRKPPSLLHTSSESRAIALAYWTFASPTFSHTCINYDRDLLCFNWPSMGSIPGRLGGKITEDECRKIKRILIHEHYLIPHVFDNLREFKRFEGLEELAVACHHDKDKIVDMRRYGYMFAQMCFEKVEEVGRGWPTHWPRLVCLAEGTGQCSKHWWFDRWNDRAVSRSDRNWQEKMAMLVRVTARNDIDPEVFHYNSQFLRLVMGT
;
A
#
# COMPACT_ATOMS: atom_id res chain seq x y z
N MET A 1 61.38 43.20 -37.26
CA MET A 1 60.17 44.04 -37.38
C MET A 1 58.97 43.22 -36.92
N CYS A 2 58.13 43.86 -36.11
CA CYS A 2 56.96 43.34 -35.39
C CYS A 2 55.92 42.61 -36.27
N LEU A 3 55.39 41.48 -35.78
CA LEU A 3 54.03 41.25 -35.24
C LEU A 3 52.92 40.99 -36.28
N GLY A 4 52.18 39.89 -36.05
CA GLY A 4 50.94 39.56 -36.74
C GLY A 4 50.24 38.38 -36.07
N MET A 5 49.72 38.61 -34.86
CA MET A 5 48.75 37.72 -34.21
C MET A 5 47.47 37.66 -35.04
N THR A 6 46.93 36.45 -35.25
CA THR A 6 45.50 36.25 -35.42
C THR A 6 45.07 35.12 -34.50
N CYS A 7 44.42 35.50 -33.40
CA CYS A 7 43.71 34.60 -32.51
C CYS A 7 42.60 33.86 -33.28
N CYS A 8 42.61 32.53 -33.21
CA CYS A 8 41.41 31.74 -33.43
C CYS A 8 40.46 32.02 -32.25
N THR A 9 39.40 32.78 -32.49
CA THR A 9 38.27 32.85 -31.57
C THR A 9 37.51 31.54 -31.64
N ASP A 10 37.65 30.73 -30.60
CA ASP A 10 36.74 29.62 -30.30
C ASP A 10 35.31 30.19 -30.21
N ILE A 11 34.47 29.78 -31.16
CA ILE A 11 33.03 29.95 -31.07
C ILE A 11 32.56 28.95 -30.01
N SER A 12 32.47 29.42 -28.76
CA SER A 12 31.82 28.68 -27.70
C SER A 12 30.33 28.56 -28.05
N SER A 13 29.93 27.36 -28.48
CA SER A 13 28.53 26.97 -28.58
C SER A 13 27.85 27.27 -27.23
N PRO A 14 26.77 28.08 -27.20
CA PRO A 14 26.03 28.27 -25.96
C PRO A 14 25.51 26.90 -25.54
N SER A 15 25.98 26.41 -24.39
CA SER A 15 25.37 25.24 -23.78
C SER A 15 23.90 25.60 -23.60
N ALA A 16 23.01 24.83 -24.21
CA ALA A 16 21.58 24.99 -24.07
C ALA A 16 21.24 24.68 -22.61
N GLY A 17 21.37 25.69 -21.75
CA GLY A 17 21.04 25.61 -20.35
C GLY A 17 19.56 25.24 -20.24
N PHE A 18 19.28 24.18 -19.47
CA PHE A 18 17.90 23.86 -19.15
C PHE A 18 17.23 25.09 -18.53
N PRO A 19 16.02 25.47 -18.96
CA PRO A 19 15.32 26.59 -18.37
C PRO A 19 15.10 26.31 -16.88
N THR A 20 15.74 27.10 -16.02
CA THR A 20 15.66 27.00 -14.55
C THR A 20 14.42 27.69 -13.99
N SER A 21 13.66 28.39 -14.82
CA SER A 21 12.43 29.10 -14.42
C SER A 21 11.35 29.04 -15.49
N PHE A 22 10.10 28.87 -15.04
CA PHE A 22 8.91 28.92 -15.89
C PHE A 22 8.02 30.09 -15.44
N LEU A 23 8.29 31.28 -15.98
CA LEU A 23 7.66 32.53 -15.52
C LEU A 23 6.21 32.71 -15.98
N LEU A 24 5.73 31.89 -16.93
CA LEU A 24 4.38 32.00 -17.47
C LEU A 24 3.31 31.45 -16.52
N PHE A 25 3.67 30.55 -15.60
CA PHE A 25 2.71 29.98 -14.66
C PHE A 25 2.02 31.04 -13.81
N ALA A 26 2.78 32.01 -13.29
CA ALA A 26 2.23 33.09 -12.46
C ALA A 26 1.28 34.04 -13.21
N LYS A 27 1.32 34.04 -14.56
CA LYS A 27 0.42 34.85 -15.40
C LYS A 27 -0.93 34.18 -15.64
N LEU A 28 -1.09 32.91 -15.25
CA LEU A 28 -2.37 32.21 -15.38
C LEU A 28 -3.40 32.75 -14.36
N PRO A 29 -4.69 32.81 -14.74
CA PRO A 29 -5.80 32.99 -13.82
C PRO A 29 -5.68 32.06 -12.60
N ALA A 30 -6.11 32.55 -11.43
CA ALA A 30 -5.95 31.81 -10.17
C ALA A 30 -6.67 30.46 -10.20
N GLU A 31 -7.81 30.38 -10.87
CA GLU A 31 -8.62 29.18 -11.04
C GLU A 31 -7.85 28.10 -11.79
N LEU A 32 -7.14 28.47 -12.87
CA LEU A 32 -6.33 27.54 -13.65
C LEU A 32 -5.11 27.08 -12.86
N ARG A 33 -4.46 27.97 -12.12
CA ARG A 33 -3.33 27.59 -11.24
C ARG A 33 -3.76 26.60 -10.18
N LEU A 34 -4.91 26.83 -9.54
CA LEU A 34 -5.48 25.93 -8.54
C LEU A 34 -5.82 24.55 -9.14
N GLN A 35 -6.40 24.52 -10.35
CA GLN A 35 -6.67 23.26 -11.06
C GLN A 35 -5.37 22.50 -11.36
N ILE A 36 -4.32 23.19 -11.82
CA ILE A 36 -3.01 22.56 -12.07
C ILE A 36 -2.43 21.98 -10.78
N TRP A 37 -2.50 22.71 -9.67
CA TRP A 37 -2.03 22.20 -8.39
C TRP A 37 -2.82 20.99 -7.91
N ASN A 38 -4.16 21.02 -7.96
CA ASN A 38 -5.00 19.88 -7.62
C ASN A 38 -4.72 18.66 -8.50
N TYR A 39 -4.43 18.88 -9.79
CA TYR A 39 -4.03 17.81 -10.71
C TYR A 39 -2.65 17.24 -10.35
N ALA A 40 -1.68 18.08 -10.01
CA ALA A 40 -0.36 17.63 -9.57
C ALA A 40 -0.43 16.79 -8.28
N ILE A 41 -1.40 17.05 -7.40
CA ILE A 41 -1.66 16.21 -6.21
C ILE A 41 -2.09 14.80 -6.62
N LEU A 42 -2.95 14.68 -7.64
CA LEU A 42 -3.41 13.38 -8.16
C LEU A 42 -2.29 12.59 -8.84
N LEU A 43 -1.32 13.27 -9.46
CA LEU A 43 -0.17 12.63 -10.12
C LEU A 43 0.93 12.18 -9.16
N THR A 44 0.88 12.60 -7.89
CA THR A 44 1.88 12.18 -6.91
C THR A 44 1.74 10.68 -6.65
N SER A 45 2.84 9.94 -6.73
CA SER A 45 2.85 8.50 -6.45
C SER A 45 2.24 8.22 -5.07
N PRO A 46 1.23 7.34 -4.96
CA PRO A 46 0.58 7.06 -3.69
C PRO A 46 1.39 6.07 -2.83
N TYR A 47 2.41 5.41 -3.37
CA TYR A 47 3.10 4.34 -2.65
C TYR A 47 4.15 4.89 -1.67
N ILE A 48 4.16 4.34 -0.45
CA ILE A 48 5.18 4.61 0.58
C ILE A 48 5.74 3.29 1.09
N ASP A 49 6.96 2.96 0.65
CA ASP A 49 7.71 1.85 1.21
C ASP A 49 8.27 2.22 2.57
N LEU A 50 8.00 1.39 3.57
CA LEU A 50 8.36 1.60 4.96
C LEU A 50 9.18 0.43 5.47
N SER A 51 10.45 0.68 5.79
CA SER A 51 11.32 -0.28 6.45
C SER A 51 11.61 0.11 7.88
N TRP A 52 11.55 -0.85 8.80
CA TRP A 52 11.95 -0.64 10.18
C TRP A 52 13.47 -0.53 10.28
N SER A 53 13.95 0.56 10.87
CA SER A 53 15.37 0.84 11.02
C SER A 53 15.90 0.46 12.40
N SER A 54 17.22 0.31 12.50
CA SER A 54 17.93 0.13 13.78
C SER A 54 17.75 1.29 14.77
N LYS A 55 17.26 2.45 14.31
CA LYS A 55 16.95 3.62 15.13
C LYS A 55 15.53 3.59 15.71
N ASN A 56 14.90 2.42 15.74
CA ASN A 56 13.55 2.20 16.25
C ASN A 56 12.49 3.11 15.61
N ARG A 57 12.52 3.23 14.29
CA ARG A 57 11.55 3.99 13.50
C ARG A 57 11.47 3.46 12.07
N PHE A 58 10.33 3.67 11.43
CA PHE A 58 10.16 3.45 10.00
C PHE A 58 10.85 4.54 9.20
N ILE A 59 11.54 4.12 8.14
CA ILE A 59 12.18 4.98 7.15
C ILE A 59 11.56 4.70 5.78
N SER A 60 11.47 5.74 4.96
CA SER A 60 11.07 5.67 3.57
C SER A 60 12.07 6.42 2.71
N ASP A 61 12.35 5.90 1.52
CA ASP A 61 13.14 6.61 0.51
C ASP A 61 12.29 7.59 -0.31
N ARG A 62 10.97 7.64 -0.06
CA ARG A 62 10.07 8.58 -0.71
C ARG A 62 10.47 10.01 -0.38
N LYS A 63 10.83 10.75 -1.44
CA LYS A 63 11.09 12.18 -1.34
C LYS A 63 9.80 12.94 -1.02
N PRO A 64 9.86 14.06 -0.27
CA PRO A 64 8.71 14.93 -0.08
C PRO A 64 8.08 15.34 -1.42
N PRO A 65 6.73 15.45 -1.51
CA PRO A 65 6.07 15.93 -2.72
C PRO A 65 6.66 17.26 -3.20
N SER A 66 6.93 17.37 -4.50
CA SER A 66 7.52 18.59 -5.10
C SER A 66 6.68 19.84 -4.82
N LEU A 67 5.36 19.69 -4.71
CA LEU A 67 4.42 20.77 -4.39
C LEU A 67 4.73 21.49 -3.06
N LEU A 68 5.38 20.82 -2.10
CA LEU A 68 5.77 21.46 -0.84
C LEU A 68 6.94 22.45 -1.01
N HIS A 69 7.65 22.39 -2.14
CA HIS A 69 8.87 23.15 -2.37
C HIS A 69 8.85 23.99 -3.66
N THR A 70 7.81 23.87 -4.51
CA THR A 70 7.72 24.64 -5.76
C THR A 70 7.46 26.13 -5.53
N SER A 71 6.50 26.50 -4.68
CA SER A 71 6.14 27.89 -4.37
C SER A 71 5.38 28.01 -3.05
N SER A 72 5.18 29.23 -2.53
CA SER A 72 4.34 29.45 -1.34
C SER A 72 2.89 29.03 -1.56
N GLU A 73 2.34 29.31 -2.74
CA GLU A 73 0.98 28.92 -3.13
C GLU A 73 0.81 27.40 -3.17
N SER A 74 1.66 26.69 -3.91
CA SER A 74 1.59 25.23 -4.02
C SER A 74 1.77 24.56 -2.66
N ARG A 75 2.66 25.09 -1.81
CA ARG A 75 2.84 24.60 -0.44
C ARG A 75 1.58 24.75 0.40
N ALA A 76 0.91 25.91 0.35
CA ALA A 76 -0.32 26.15 1.10
C ALA A 76 -1.41 25.15 0.70
N ILE A 77 -1.53 24.84 -0.59
CA ILE A 77 -2.47 23.84 -1.10
C ILE A 77 -2.04 22.42 -0.66
N ALA A 78 -0.77 22.05 -0.84
CA ALA A 78 -0.27 20.71 -0.52
C ALA A 78 -0.39 20.37 0.98
N LEU A 79 -0.18 21.34 1.88
CA LEU A 79 -0.32 21.12 3.33
C LEU A 79 -1.77 20.83 3.77
N ALA A 80 -2.78 21.06 2.91
CA ALA A 80 -4.14 20.59 3.17
C ALA A 80 -4.31 19.08 2.94
N TYR A 81 -3.37 18.43 2.25
CA TYR A 81 -3.45 17.02 1.86
C TYR A 81 -2.39 16.14 2.53
N TRP A 82 -1.18 16.67 2.74
CA TRP A 82 -0.10 15.91 3.37
C TRP A 82 0.22 16.43 4.77
N THR A 83 0.45 15.48 5.68
CA THR A 83 0.94 15.74 7.02
C THR A 83 2.32 15.12 7.19
N PHE A 84 3.21 15.82 7.89
CA PHE A 84 4.46 15.21 8.35
C PHE A 84 4.12 14.26 9.50
N ALA A 85 4.31 12.96 9.26
CA ALA A 85 3.96 11.94 10.23
C ALA A 85 4.82 12.03 11.51
N SER A 86 4.43 11.25 12.51
CA SER A 86 5.13 11.21 13.80
C SER A 86 6.61 10.77 13.64
N PRO A 87 7.44 10.95 14.68
CA PRO A 87 8.82 10.44 14.68
C PRO A 87 8.93 8.93 14.38
N THR A 88 7.87 8.17 14.65
CA THR A 88 7.75 6.74 14.27
C THR A 88 7.97 6.52 12.78
N PHE A 89 7.57 7.46 11.92
CA PHE A 89 7.77 7.40 10.47
C PHE A 89 8.89 8.31 9.99
N SER A 90 9.84 8.69 10.85
CA SER A 90 10.94 9.61 10.51
C SER A 90 10.46 10.93 9.86
N HIS A 91 9.28 11.42 10.25
CA HIS A 91 8.64 12.59 9.62
C HIS A 91 8.41 12.45 8.11
N THR A 92 8.20 11.22 7.62
CA THR A 92 7.75 10.98 6.25
C THR A 92 6.46 11.76 5.99
N CYS A 93 6.36 12.36 4.80
CA CYS A 93 5.20 13.13 4.39
C CYS A 93 4.12 12.18 3.88
N ILE A 94 2.99 12.08 4.59
CA ILE A 94 1.92 11.11 4.33
C ILE A 94 0.59 11.83 4.14
N ASN A 95 -0.10 11.49 3.05
CA ASN A 95 -1.51 11.79 2.82
C ASN A 95 -2.30 10.52 3.17
N TYR A 96 -2.81 10.44 4.38
CA TYR A 96 -3.50 9.25 4.89
C TYR A 96 -4.74 8.84 4.08
N ASP A 97 -5.35 9.77 3.34
CA ASP A 97 -6.52 9.49 2.51
C ASP A 97 -6.18 8.86 1.16
N ARG A 98 -4.94 9.02 0.67
CA ARG A 98 -4.52 8.59 -0.67
C ARG A 98 -3.34 7.63 -0.69
N ASP A 99 -2.39 7.82 0.21
CA ASP A 99 -1.14 7.06 0.18
C ASP A 99 -1.37 5.61 0.67
N LEU A 100 -0.78 4.66 -0.05
CA LEU A 100 -0.73 3.24 0.27
C LEU A 100 0.56 2.95 1.05
N LEU A 101 0.42 2.61 2.33
CA LEU A 101 1.57 2.25 3.15
C LEU A 101 1.99 0.81 2.89
N CYS A 102 3.24 0.62 2.49
CA CYS A 102 3.83 -0.65 2.09
C CYS A 102 4.88 -1.05 3.13
N PHE A 103 4.48 -1.85 4.12
CA PHE A 103 5.42 -2.30 5.15
C PHE A 103 6.36 -3.38 4.62
N ASN A 104 7.66 -3.17 4.78
CA ASN A 104 8.68 -4.20 4.60
C ASN A 104 8.67 -5.13 5.83
N TRP A 105 7.75 -6.09 5.86
CA TRP A 105 7.56 -7.02 6.98
C TRP A 105 8.83 -7.72 7.47
N PRO A 106 9.73 -8.21 6.59
CA PRO A 106 11.03 -8.76 7.00
C PRO A 106 11.91 -7.85 7.86
N SER A 107 11.81 -6.52 7.69
CA SER A 107 12.59 -5.58 8.50
C SER A 107 12.17 -5.55 9.98
N MET A 108 11.02 -6.14 10.32
CA MET A 108 10.42 -6.07 11.65
C MET A 108 10.69 -7.29 12.55
N GLY A 109 11.59 -8.18 12.12
CA GLY A 109 12.02 -9.36 12.87
C GLY A 109 11.51 -10.66 12.24
N SER A 110 11.22 -11.66 13.09
CA SER A 110 10.74 -12.96 12.64
C SER A 110 9.37 -12.88 11.97
N ILE A 111 9.12 -13.79 11.02
CA ILE A 111 7.83 -13.97 10.35
C ILE A 111 6.71 -14.11 11.41
N PRO A 112 5.57 -13.41 11.27
CA PRO A 112 5.15 -12.62 10.11
C PRO A 112 5.67 -11.17 10.09
N GLY A 113 6.46 -10.75 11.06
CA GLY A 113 6.75 -9.34 11.36
C GLY A 113 5.72 -8.77 12.32
N ARG A 114 6.15 -7.94 13.28
CA ARG A 114 5.29 -7.42 14.36
C ARG A 114 5.34 -5.91 14.43
N LEU A 115 4.18 -5.26 14.40
CA LEU A 115 4.03 -3.82 14.59
C LEU A 115 3.89 -3.44 16.06
N GLY A 116 3.52 -4.41 16.92
CA GLY A 116 3.46 -4.22 18.37
C GLY A 116 4.73 -3.58 18.91
N GLY A 117 4.59 -2.46 19.63
CA GLY A 117 5.71 -1.67 20.17
C GLY A 117 6.49 -0.83 19.15
N LYS A 118 6.18 -0.93 17.84
CA LYS A 118 6.84 -0.14 16.78
C LYS A 118 6.00 1.04 16.29
N ILE A 119 4.68 0.89 16.30
CA ILE A 119 3.70 1.93 15.94
C ILE A 119 2.75 2.13 17.12
N THR A 120 2.38 3.37 17.40
CA THR A 120 1.38 3.70 18.43
C THR A 120 -0.03 3.43 17.91
N GLU A 121 -1.00 3.18 18.79
CA GLU A 121 -2.39 2.97 18.36
C GLU A 121 -2.94 4.20 17.62
N ASP A 122 -2.64 5.41 18.09
CA ASP A 122 -3.09 6.65 17.44
C ASP A 122 -2.58 6.79 16.01
N GLU A 123 -1.36 6.34 15.72
CA GLU A 123 -0.84 6.32 14.35
C GLU A 123 -1.49 5.21 13.52
N CYS A 124 -1.73 4.03 14.10
CA CYS A 124 -2.47 2.96 13.43
C CYS A 124 -3.88 3.38 13.02
N ARG A 125 -4.60 4.16 13.84
CA ARG A 125 -5.94 4.65 13.52
C ARG A 125 -5.98 5.62 12.34
N LYS A 126 -4.87 6.31 12.05
CA LYS A 126 -4.78 7.23 10.90
C LYS A 126 -4.57 6.49 9.58
N ILE A 127 -4.07 5.25 9.63
CA ILE A 127 -3.74 4.48 8.43
C ILE A 127 -5.01 3.91 7.82
N LYS A 128 -5.34 4.42 6.63
CA LYS A 128 -6.54 4.01 5.89
C LYS A 128 -6.28 3.01 4.79
N ARG A 129 -5.08 2.99 4.21
CA ARG A 129 -4.76 2.18 3.04
C ARG A 129 -3.42 1.48 3.23
N ILE A 130 -3.43 0.15 3.13
CA ILE A 130 -2.23 -0.68 3.22
C ILE A 130 -2.07 -1.46 1.92
N LEU A 131 -0.84 -1.49 1.41
CA LEU A 131 -0.44 -2.43 0.38
C LEU A 131 0.45 -3.51 1.01
N ILE A 132 0.12 -4.76 0.75
CA ILE A 132 0.89 -5.91 1.20
C ILE A 132 1.09 -6.90 0.06
N HIS A 133 2.31 -7.43 -0.09
CA HIS A 133 2.51 -8.55 -1.00
C HIS A 133 1.87 -9.83 -0.46
N GLU A 134 1.28 -10.64 -1.34
CA GLU A 134 0.58 -11.87 -0.97
C GLU A 134 1.46 -12.79 -0.08
N HIS A 135 2.75 -12.92 -0.40
CA HIS A 135 3.67 -13.78 0.37
C HIS A 135 3.93 -13.30 1.80
N TYR A 136 3.74 -12.00 2.09
CA TYR A 136 3.79 -11.47 3.44
C TYR A 136 2.42 -11.51 4.12
N LEU A 137 1.32 -11.41 3.36
CA LEU A 137 -0.03 -11.53 3.90
C LEU A 137 -0.31 -12.94 4.45
N ILE A 138 0.12 -13.98 3.76
CA ILE A 138 -0.15 -15.38 4.12
C ILE A 138 0.30 -15.70 5.57
N PRO A 139 1.54 -15.38 6.00
CA PRO A 139 1.93 -15.54 7.40
C PRO A 139 1.04 -14.81 8.41
N HIS A 140 0.61 -13.58 8.12
CA HIS A 140 -0.32 -12.87 9.00
C HIS A 140 -1.69 -13.53 9.04
N VAL A 141 -2.15 -14.08 7.92
CA VAL A 141 -3.39 -14.84 7.84
C VAL A 141 -3.35 -16.07 8.75
N PHE A 142 -2.22 -16.77 8.86
CA PHE A 142 -2.07 -17.88 9.82
C PHE A 142 -2.10 -17.43 11.28
N ASP A 143 -1.77 -16.17 11.56
CA ASP A 143 -1.92 -15.54 12.87
C ASP A 143 -3.21 -14.71 13.01
N ASN A 144 -4.27 -15.13 12.31
CA ASN A 144 -5.60 -14.50 12.32
C ASN A 144 -5.58 -12.98 12.08
N LEU A 145 -4.63 -12.51 11.25
CA LEU A 145 -4.40 -11.10 10.96
C LEU A 145 -4.27 -10.25 12.23
N ARG A 146 -3.64 -10.78 13.28
CA ARG A 146 -3.51 -10.12 14.60
C ARG A 146 -2.94 -8.71 14.55
N GLU A 147 -2.00 -8.41 13.66
CA GLU A 147 -1.46 -7.05 13.54
C GLU A 147 -2.46 -6.09 12.89
N PHE A 148 -3.32 -6.59 11.98
CA PHE A 148 -4.30 -5.78 11.25
C PHE A 148 -5.47 -5.33 12.11
N LYS A 149 -5.68 -6.00 13.25
CA LYS A 149 -6.62 -5.62 14.30
C LYS A 149 -6.39 -4.19 14.81
N ARG A 150 -5.17 -3.66 14.71
CA ARG A 150 -4.80 -2.32 15.20
C ARG A 150 -5.20 -1.18 14.27
N PHE A 151 -5.47 -1.47 13.00
CA PHE A 151 -5.84 -0.46 12.01
C PHE A 151 -7.36 -0.22 12.02
N GLU A 152 -7.85 0.45 13.06
CA GLU A 152 -9.29 0.76 13.21
C GLU A 152 -9.83 1.69 12.10
N GLY A 153 -8.95 2.43 11.42
CA GLY A 153 -9.29 3.29 10.29
C GLY A 153 -9.09 2.67 8.91
N LEU A 154 -8.80 1.35 8.83
CA LEU A 154 -8.45 0.71 7.56
C LEU A 154 -9.64 0.63 6.60
N GLU A 155 -9.61 1.45 5.56
CA GLU A 155 -10.60 1.49 4.48
C GLU A 155 -10.24 0.55 3.33
N GLU A 156 -8.94 0.31 3.09
CA GLU A 156 -8.46 -0.47 1.94
C GLU A 156 -7.24 -1.33 2.27
N LEU A 157 -7.31 -2.60 1.87
CA LEU A 157 -6.18 -3.52 1.88
C LEU A 157 -5.91 -4.00 0.46
N ALA A 158 -4.90 -3.40 -0.16
CA ALA A 158 -4.41 -3.80 -1.47
C ALA A 158 -3.43 -4.97 -1.32
N VAL A 159 -3.59 -5.98 -2.17
CA VAL A 159 -2.73 -7.17 -2.22
C VAL A 159 -1.96 -7.17 -3.52
N ALA A 160 -0.64 -7.02 -3.43
CA ALA A 160 0.27 -7.24 -4.56
C ALA A 160 0.41 -8.75 -4.79
N CYS A 161 -0.33 -9.25 -5.77
CA CYS A 161 -0.34 -10.65 -6.17
C CYS A 161 0.67 -10.87 -7.30
N HIS A 162 1.70 -11.68 -7.06
CA HIS A 162 2.57 -12.13 -8.14
C HIS A 162 1.89 -13.29 -8.87
N HIS A 163 1.29 -13.00 -10.03
CA HIS A 163 0.87 -14.03 -10.98
C HIS A 163 2.04 -14.33 -11.94
N ASP A 164 3.22 -14.56 -11.39
CA ASP A 164 4.39 -14.89 -12.20
C ASP A 164 4.41 -16.42 -12.39
N LYS A 165 3.98 -16.87 -13.57
CA LYS A 165 3.97 -18.29 -13.94
C LYS A 165 5.37 -18.93 -13.86
N ASP A 166 6.43 -18.12 -13.86
CA ASP A 166 7.81 -18.58 -13.96
C ASP A 166 8.59 -18.54 -12.63
N LYS A 167 8.00 -18.02 -11.53
CA LYS A 167 8.67 -17.95 -10.20
C LYS A 167 8.10 -18.88 -9.13
N ILE A 168 7.26 -19.85 -9.52
CA ILE A 168 6.73 -20.92 -8.64
C ILE A 168 7.77 -22.02 -8.37
N VAL A 169 9.05 -21.66 -8.22
CA VAL A 169 10.11 -22.66 -7.95
C VAL A 169 10.52 -22.65 -6.47
N ASP A 170 10.34 -21.55 -5.73
CA ASP A 170 10.87 -21.44 -4.36
C ASP A 170 9.83 -21.51 -3.21
N MET A 171 8.53 -21.58 -3.48
CA MET A 171 7.48 -21.65 -2.44
C MET A 171 6.84 -23.06 -2.26
N ARG A 172 7.59 -24.14 -2.51
CA ARG A 172 7.11 -25.52 -2.35
C ARG A 172 7.02 -26.05 -0.90
N ARG A 173 6.99 -25.22 0.15
CA ARG A 173 7.25 -25.71 1.53
C ARG A 173 6.23 -25.45 2.64
N TYR A 174 4.97 -25.20 2.32
CA TYR A 174 3.91 -25.22 3.34
C TYR A 174 2.73 -26.11 2.92
N GLY A 175 2.95 -27.43 2.98
CA GLY A 175 1.96 -28.47 2.70
C GLY A 175 1.52 -29.22 3.96
N TYR A 176 0.19 -29.43 4.05
CA TYR A 176 -0.55 -30.34 4.94
C TYR A 176 -0.47 -30.14 6.47
N MET A 177 -1.57 -29.59 7.05
CA MET A 177 -2.07 -29.92 8.41
C MET A 177 -3.37 -29.18 8.85
N PHE A 178 -3.94 -28.28 8.05
CA PHE A 178 -4.84 -27.24 8.64
C PHE A 178 -6.36 -27.37 8.40
N ALA A 179 -6.84 -28.42 7.72
CA ALA A 179 -8.29 -28.65 7.64
C ALA A 179 -8.91 -29.02 9.01
N GLN A 180 -8.08 -29.50 9.95
CA GLN A 180 -8.52 -29.95 11.27
C GLN A 180 -8.44 -28.85 12.35
N MET A 181 -7.70 -27.76 12.12
CA MET A 181 -7.49 -26.68 13.11
C MET A 181 -8.50 -25.52 13.02
N CYS A 182 -9.34 -25.45 11.98
CA CYS A 182 -10.26 -24.33 11.80
C CYS A 182 -11.53 -24.39 12.68
N PHE A 183 -11.59 -25.35 13.62
CA PHE A 183 -12.69 -25.49 14.58
C PHE A 183 -12.18 -25.67 16.01
N GLU A 184 -11.52 -24.65 16.57
CA GLU A 184 -11.48 -24.47 18.02
C GLU A 184 -11.79 -23.01 18.38
N LYS A 185 -12.69 -22.88 19.37
CA LYS A 185 -13.45 -21.71 19.81
C LYS A 185 -12.69 -20.38 19.77
N VAL A 186 -13.27 -19.41 19.06
CA VAL A 186 -12.93 -17.99 19.25
C VAL A 186 -13.76 -17.47 20.43
N GLU A 187 -13.10 -17.19 21.55
CA GLU A 187 -13.69 -16.45 22.67
C GLU A 187 -13.77 -14.95 22.38
N GLU A 188 -14.87 -14.34 22.81
CA GLU A 188 -15.14 -12.91 22.74
C GLU A 188 -14.31 -12.14 23.77
N VAL A 189 -13.43 -11.21 23.35
CA VAL A 189 -13.02 -10.09 24.21
C VAL A 189 -12.70 -8.82 23.40
N GLY A 190 -13.26 -7.70 23.87
CA GLY A 190 -12.67 -6.36 23.76
C GLY A 190 -13.49 -5.34 22.96
N ARG A 191 -13.64 -4.11 23.46
CA ARG A 191 -14.30 -2.96 22.79
C ARG A 191 -13.29 -2.08 22.05
N GLY A 192 -13.73 -1.45 20.96
CA GLY A 192 -13.00 -0.37 20.27
C GLY A 192 -12.58 -0.69 18.83
N TRP A 193 -13.41 -1.35 18.02
CA TRP A 193 -13.00 -1.97 16.76
C TRP A 193 -13.56 -1.26 15.52
N PRO A 194 -12.89 -1.38 14.35
CA PRO A 194 -13.32 -0.78 13.08
C PRO A 194 -14.78 -1.09 12.76
N THR A 195 -15.53 -0.08 12.30
CA THR A 195 -16.97 -0.18 12.01
C THR A 195 -17.29 -0.75 10.63
N HIS A 196 -16.29 -0.92 9.76
CA HIS A 196 -16.48 -1.40 8.39
C HIS A 196 -15.37 -2.39 7.99
N TRP A 197 -15.69 -3.26 7.03
CA TRP A 197 -14.70 -4.15 6.44
C TRP A 197 -13.85 -3.35 5.46
N PRO A 198 -12.52 -3.57 5.39
CA PRO A 198 -11.70 -2.91 4.39
C PRO A 198 -12.09 -3.42 3.00
N ARG A 199 -12.06 -2.52 2.02
CA ARG A 199 -12.11 -2.87 0.61
C ARG A 199 -10.86 -3.68 0.25
N LEU A 200 -11.04 -4.82 -0.38
CA LEU A 200 -9.93 -5.63 -0.88
C LEU A 200 -9.67 -5.31 -2.34
N VAL A 201 -8.42 -5.05 -2.68
CA VAL A 201 -7.99 -4.72 -4.05
C VAL A 201 -6.85 -5.65 -4.43
N CYS A 202 -6.96 -6.35 -5.56
CA CYS A 202 -5.88 -7.18 -6.08
C CYS A 202 -5.11 -6.40 -7.15
N LEU A 203 -3.82 -6.16 -6.94
CA LEU A 203 -2.94 -5.49 -7.90
C LEU A 203 -2.23 -6.47 -8.85
N ALA A 204 -2.94 -7.49 -9.34
CA ALA A 204 -2.34 -8.45 -10.27
C ALA A 204 -2.02 -7.76 -11.61
N GLU A 205 -0.80 -7.97 -12.12
CA GLU A 205 -0.41 -7.50 -13.44
C GLU A 205 -1.13 -8.32 -14.52
N GLY A 206 -2.10 -7.71 -15.20
CA GLY A 206 -2.77 -8.29 -16.37
C GLY A 206 -4.26 -8.63 -16.18
N THR A 207 -5.09 -8.09 -17.08
CA THR A 207 -6.46 -8.53 -17.42
C THR A 207 -7.51 -8.68 -16.31
N GLY A 208 -7.35 -7.99 -15.18
CA GLY A 208 -8.49 -7.63 -14.30
C GLY A 208 -9.16 -8.77 -13.51
N GLN A 209 -8.73 -10.03 -13.64
CA GLN A 209 -9.26 -11.16 -12.88
C GLN A 209 -8.14 -12.07 -12.38
N CYS A 210 -7.78 -11.91 -11.10
CA CYS A 210 -6.83 -12.78 -10.43
C CYS A 210 -7.53 -14.08 -9.98
N SER A 211 -7.00 -15.23 -10.40
CA SER A 211 -7.54 -16.55 -10.03
C SER A 211 -7.46 -16.89 -8.53
N LYS A 212 -6.64 -16.17 -7.76
CA LYS A 212 -6.54 -16.31 -6.29
C LYS A 212 -7.47 -15.38 -5.52
N HIS A 213 -7.78 -14.22 -6.10
CA HIS A 213 -8.51 -13.13 -5.45
C HIS A 213 -9.86 -12.83 -6.10
N TRP A 214 -10.41 -13.74 -6.92
CA TRP A 214 -11.70 -13.59 -7.60
C TRP A 214 -12.88 -13.31 -6.66
N TRP A 215 -12.75 -13.66 -5.38
CA TRP A 215 -13.78 -13.44 -4.37
C TRP A 215 -13.76 -12.03 -3.78
N PHE A 216 -12.77 -11.19 -4.09
CA PHE A 216 -12.66 -9.82 -3.58
C PHE A 216 -13.87 -8.96 -3.95
N ASP A 217 -14.42 -9.11 -5.15
CA ASP A 217 -15.61 -8.34 -5.56
C ASP A 217 -16.80 -8.63 -4.64
N ARG A 218 -17.07 -9.91 -4.36
CA ARG A 218 -18.14 -10.32 -3.44
C ARG A 218 -17.87 -9.91 -1.99
N TRP A 219 -16.61 -9.93 -1.57
CA TRP A 219 -16.22 -9.35 -0.29
C TRP A 219 -16.57 -7.86 -0.24
N ASN A 220 -16.23 -7.11 -1.29
CA ASN A 220 -16.46 -5.68 -1.38
C ASN A 220 -17.95 -5.33 -1.39
N ASP A 221 -18.78 -6.08 -2.11
CA ASP A 221 -20.25 -5.94 -2.06
C ASP A 221 -20.80 -6.10 -0.64
N ARG A 222 -20.22 -7.04 0.13
CA ARG A 222 -20.59 -7.27 1.53
C ARG A 222 -20.03 -6.24 2.49
N ALA A 223 -18.83 -5.74 2.23
CA ALA A 223 -18.19 -4.70 3.03
C ALA A 223 -19.03 -3.42 3.08
N VAL A 224 -19.74 -3.10 1.99
CA VAL A 224 -20.65 -1.95 1.92
C VAL A 224 -21.90 -2.13 2.81
N SER A 225 -22.34 -3.38 3.03
CA SER A 225 -23.63 -3.69 3.68
C SER A 225 -23.50 -4.23 5.11
N ARG A 226 -22.30 -4.55 5.60
CA ARG A 226 -22.08 -5.19 6.91
C ARG A 226 -21.03 -4.47 7.75
N SER A 227 -21.38 -4.23 9.01
CA SER A 227 -20.48 -3.74 10.07
C SER A 227 -20.09 -4.87 11.04
N ASP A 228 -19.74 -6.05 10.51
CA ASP A 228 -19.42 -7.20 11.35
C ASP A 228 -18.00 -7.07 11.91
N ARG A 229 -17.87 -7.35 13.21
CA ARG A 229 -16.75 -6.99 14.09
C ARG A 229 -15.47 -7.81 13.86
N ASN A 230 -15.58 -8.95 13.17
CA ASN A 230 -14.51 -9.94 13.02
C ASN A 230 -14.09 -10.18 11.57
N TRP A 231 -14.01 -9.11 10.75
CA TRP A 231 -13.63 -9.25 9.34
C TRP A 231 -12.27 -9.94 9.18
N GLN A 232 -11.34 -9.74 10.12
CA GLN A 232 -10.01 -10.36 10.10
C GLN A 232 -10.06 -11.88 10.11
N GLU A 233 -10.93 -12.47 10.94
CA GLU A 233 -11.08 -13.92 11.05
C GLU A 233 -11.71 -14.49 9.77
N LYS A 234 -12.70 -13.78 9.23
CA LYS A 234 -13.34 -14.16 7.96
C LYS A 234 -12.35 -14.05 6.80
N MET A 235 -11.65 -12.94 6.67
CA MET A 235 -10.63 -12.76 5.63
C MET A 235 -9.53 -13.81 5.77
N ALA A 236 -9.02 -14.06 6.98
CA ALA A 236 -8.01 -15.08 7.22
C ALA A 236 -8.48 -16.45 6.74
N MET A 237 -9.71 -16.84 7.05
CA MET A 237 -10.29 -18.08 6.55
C MET A 237 -10.41 -18.11 5.02
N LEU A 238 -10.91 -17.03 4.39
CA LEU A 238 -11.04 -16.96 2.92
C LEU A 238 -9.68 -17.06 2.22
N VAL A 239 -8.67 -16.33 2.71
CA VAL A 239 -7.31 -16.38 2.15
C VAL A 239 -6.66 -17.74 2.39
N ARG A 240 -6.87 -18.40 3.54
CA ARG A 240 -6.34 -19.77 3.78
C ARG A 240 -6.87 -20.78 2.75
N VAL A 241 -8.14 -20.65 2.37
CA VAL A 241 -8.77 -21.49 1.37
C VAL A 241 -8.19 -21.20 -0.01
N THR A 242 -8.01 -19.93 -0.40
CA THR A 242 -7.56 -19.57 -1.75
C THR A 242 -6.04 -19.53 -1.96
N ALA A 243 -5.24 -19.38 -0.90
CA ALA A 243 -3.78 -19.41 -0.97
C ALA A 243 -3.24 -20.77 -1.41
N ARG A 244 -4.07 -21.82 -1.34
CA ARG A 244 -3.76 -23.21 -1.72
C ARG A 244 -4.29 -23.61 -3.08
N ASN A 245 -4.76 -22.68 -3.91
CA ASN A 245 -5.18 -22.99 -5.27
C ASN A 245 -3.96 -23.33 -6.15
N ASP A 246 -3.33 -24.46 -5.85
CA ASP A 246 -2.35 -25.16 -6.65
C ASP A 246 -3.13 -26.12 -7.55
N ILE A 247 -3.25 -25.76 -8.83
CA ILE A 247 -3.34 -26.59 -10.07
C ILE A 247 -4.44 -27.68 -10.16
N ASP A 248 -4.94 -28.24 -9.06
CA ASP A 248 -5.94 -29.32 -9.00
C ASP A 248 -7.37 -28.76 -9.18
N PRO A 249 -8.05 -29.11 -10.29
CA PRO A 249 -9.41 -28.66 -10.57
C PRO A 249 -10.43 -29.10 -9.51
N GLU A 250 -10.22 -30.24 -8.82
CA GLU A 250 -11.15 -30.74 -7.80
C GLU A 250 -11.06 -29.91 -6.52
N VAL A 251 -9.85 -29.54 -6.10
CA VAL A 251 -9.61 -28.66 -4.94
C VAL A 251 -10.18 -27.28 -5.20
N PHE A 252 -9.99 -26.73 -6.42
CA PHE A 252 -10.60 -25.47 -6.80
C PHE A 252 -12.14 -25.53 -6.76
N HIS A 253 -12.73 -26.61 -7.26
CA HIS A 253 -14.18 -26.82 -7.23
C HIS A 253 -14.71 -26.85 -5.79
N TYR A 254 -14.10 -27.63 -4.90
CA TYR A 254 -14.51 -27.72 -3.50
C TYR A 254 -14.35 -26.39 -2.76
N ASN A 255 -13.22 -25.72 -2.93
CA ASN A 255 -12.98 -24.39 -2.38
C ASN A 255 -14.02 -23.38 -2.87
N SER A 256 -14.38 -23.43 -4.15
CA SER A 256 -15.41 -22.55 -4.71
C SER A 256 -16.79 -22.79 -4.10
N GLN A 257 -17.17 -24.05 -3.85
CA GLN A 257 -18.45 -24.39 -3.19
C GLN A 257 -18.46 -23.95 -1.73
N PHE A 258 -17.38 -24.20 -1.00
CA PHE A 258 -17.22 -23.75 0.38
C PHE A 258 -17.29 -22.22 0.50
N LEU A 259 -16.62 -21.50 -0.41
CA LEU A 259 -16.64 -20.05 -0.44
C LEU A 259 -18.04 -19.52 -0.78
N ARG A 260 -18.82 -20.19 -1.63
CA ARG A 260 -20.23 -19.85 -1.87
C ARG A 260 -21.07 -20.00 -0.60
N LEU A 261 -20.89 -21.09 0.15
CA LEU A 261 -21.57 -21.30 1.43
C LEU A 261 -21.23 -20.22 2.47
N VAL A 262 -19.94 -19.93 2.68
CA VAL A 262 -19.51 -18.92 3.67
C VAL A 262 -19.84 -17.50 3.22
N MET A 263 -19.72 -17.23 1.92
CA MET A 263 -20.19 -16.01 1.30
C MET A 263 -21.68 -16.03 0.96
N GLY A 264 -22.47 -16.92 1.59
CA GLY A 264 -23.93 -16.97 1.56
C GLY A 264 -24.56 -16.79 0.18
N THR A 265 -24.21 -17.67 -0.75
CA THR A 265 -24.90 -17.85 -2.03
C THR A 265 -25.36 -19.28 -2.20
#